data_AF-A0A645HT06-F1
#
_entry.id   AF-A0A645HT06-F1
#
_cell.length_a   1.000
_cell.length_b   1.000
_cell.length_c   1.000
_cell.angle_alpha   90.00
_cell.angle_beta   90.00
_cell.angle_gamma   90.00
#
_symmetry.space_group_name_H-M   'P 1'
#
loop_
_entity.id
_entity.type
_entity.pdbx_description
1 polymer ?
#
loop_
_entity_poly.entity_id
_entity_poly.type
_entity_poly.pdbx_seq_one_letter_code
_entity_poly.pdbx_strand_id
1 'polypeptide(L)' 'MNKGLNYIEDIMKFMGIKKFEELLVDGTGFTEEEKKEAINKAYEKIDDIIDSIKF' A
#
# COMPACT_ATOMS: atom_id res chain seq x y z
N MET A 1 -1.94 7.32 -12.69
CA MET A 1 -1.70 8.36 -11.67
C MET A 1 -2.89 8.37 -10.72
N ASN A 2 -2.71 7.85 -9.50
CA ASN A 2 -3.80 7.53 -8.58
C ASN A 2 -4.16 8.78 -7.76
N LYS A 3 -5.07 9.61 -8.29
CA LYS A 3 -5.37 10.94 -7.73
C LYS A 3 -5.78 10.90 -6.25
N GLY A 4 -6.50 9.86 -5.83
CA GLY A 4 -6.93 9.71 -4.44
C GLY A 4 -5.76 9.45 -3.49
N LEU A 5 -4.78 8.67 -3.91
CA LEU A 5 -3.64 8.34 -3.07
C LEU A 5 -2.72 9.55 -2.87
N ASN A 6 -2.43 10.26 -3.96
CA ASN A 6 -1.64 11.49 -3.91
C ASN A 6 -2.29 12.54 -2.98
N TYR A 7 -3.62 12.63 -3.00
CA TYR A 7 -4.35 13.54 -2.11
C TYR A 7 -4.19 13.19 -0.63
N ILE A 8 -4.23 11.90 -0.28
CA ILE A 8 -3.98 11.45 1.10
C ILE A 8 -2.52 11.70 1.48
N GLU A 9 -1.57 11.41 0.60
CA GLU A 9 -0.15 11.67 0.84
C GLU A 9 0.12 13.15 1.14
N ASP A 10 -0.49 14.06 0.37
CA ASP A 10 -0.36 15.51 0.57
C ASP A 10 -0.93 15.96 1.92
N ILE A 11 -2.06 15.40 2.35
CA ILE A 11 -2.63 15.66 3.69
C ILE A 11 -1.69 15.15 4.78
N MET A 12 -1.16 13.93 4.66
CA MET A 12 -0.26 13.35 5.65
C MET A 12 1.01 14.19 5.79
N LYS A 13 1.59 14.63 4.67
CA LYS A 13 2.74 15.54 4.66
C LYS A 13 2.41 16.89 5.30
N PHE A 14 1.25 17.45 4.99
CA PHE A 14 0.77 18.69 5.61
C PHE A 14 0.63 18.57 7.13
N MET A 15 0.20 17.41 7.63
CA MET A 15 0.11 17.09 9.06
C MET A 15 1.47 16.82 9.72
N GLY A 16 2.58 16.88 8.98
CA GLY A 16 3.93 16.66 9.48
C GLY A 16 4.38 15.20 9.49
N ILE A 17 3.60 14.29 8.91
CA ILE A 17 4.02 12.90 8.70
C ILE A 17 4.97 12.87 7.51
N LYS A 18 6.25 12.64 7.78
CA LYS A 18 7.33 12.70 6.76
C LYS A 18 7.44 11.44 5.91
N LYS A 19 6.97 10.30 6.43
CA LYS A 19 7.10 8.99 5.81
C LYS A 19 5.74 8.35 5.73
N PHE A 20 5.33 8.02 4.50
CA PHE A 20 4.06 7.40 4.18
C PHE A 20 4.35 6.31 3.16
N GLU A 21 4.02 5.08 3.51
CA GLU A 21 4.19 3.92 2.63
C GLU A 21 2.81 3.39 2.26
N GLU A 22 2.63 3.06 0.99
CA GLU A 22 1.39 2.53 0.43
C GLU A 22 1.50 1.01 0.26
N LEU A 23 0.48 0.28 0.74
CA LEU A 23 0.29 -1.14 0.38
C LEU A 23 -1.05 -1.30 -0.35
N LEU A 24 -0.99 -1.41 -1.68
CA LEU A 24 -2.14 -1.75 -2.51
C LEU A 24 -2.23 -3.26 -2.76
N VAL A 25 -3.42 -3.81 -2.56
CA VAL A 25 -3.78 -5.13 -3.06
C VAL A 25 -4.36 -4.95 -4.47
N ASP A 26 -3.51 -5.10 -5.49
CA ASP A 26 -3.90 -4.98 -6.89
C ASP A 26 -3.90 -6.35 -7.59
N GLY A 27 -4.61 -6.45 -8.72
CA GLY A 27 -4.71 -7.68 -9.50
C GLY A 27 -5.66 -8.72 -8.89
N THR A 28 -6.70 -8.29 -8.15
CA THR A 28 -7.68 -9.20 -7.55
C THR A 28 -8.54 -9.95 -8.58
N GLY A 29 -8.46 -9.58 -9.86
CA GLY A 29 -9.10 -10.28 -10.97
C GLY A 29 -10.62 -10.37 -10.85
N PHE A 30 -11.19 -11.42 -11.45
CA PHE A 30 -12.62 -11.74 -11.37
C PHE A 30 -12.88 -13.07 -10.66
N THR A 31 -11.83 -13.83 -10.35
CA THR A 31 -11.92 -15.12 -9.68
C THR A 31 -11.43 -15.06 -8.23
N GLU A 32 -11.93 -15.98 -7.41
CA GLU A 32 -11.50 -16.08 -6.01
C GLU A 32 -10.04 -16.50 -5.86
N GLU A 33 -9.48 -17.20 -6.85
CA GLU A 33 -8.07 -17.60 -6.85
C GLU A 33 -7.15 -16.40 -7.08
N GLU A 34 -7.43 -15.60 -8.11
CA GLU A 34 -6.71 -14.35 -8.40
C GLU A 34 -6.77 -13.38 -7.21
N LYS A 35 -7.94 -13.27 -6.56
CA LYS A 35 -8.13 -12.46 -5.36
C LYS A 35 -7.25 -12.93 -4.21
N LYS A 36 -7.19 -14.24 -3.95
CA LYS A 36 -6.35 -14.81 -2.88
C LYS A 36 -4.87 -14.62 -3.19
N GLU A 37 -4.47 -14.80 -4.44
CA GLU A 37 -3.09 -14.60 -4.87
C GLU A 37 -2.65 -13.14 -4.71
N ALA A 38 -3.50 -12.18 -5.11
CA ALA A 38 -3.26 -10.76 -4.93
C ALA A 38 -3.08 -10.38 -3.45
N ILE A 39 -3.93 -10.93 -2.58
CA ILE A 39 -3.84 -10.73 -1.13
C ILE A 39 -2.55 -11.34 -0.56
N ASN A 40 -2.19 -12.56 -0.95
CA ASN A 40 -0.96 -13.20 -0.48
C ASN A 40 0.29 -12.41 -0.90
N LYS A 41 0.35 -11.91 -2.13
CA LYS A 41 1.43 -11.04 -2.60
C LYS A 41 1.52 -9.72 -1.81
N ALA A 42 0.39 -9.21 -1.33
CA ALA A 42 0.39 -8.04 -0.47
C ALA A 42 0.92 -8.37 0.94
N TYR A 43 0.55 -9.53 1.49
CA TYR A 43 1.07 -9.98 2.78
C TYR A 43 2.60 -10.10 2.79
N GLU A 44 3.20 -10.64 1.73
CA GLU A 44 4.66 -10.76 1.59
C GLU A 44 5.40 -9.42 1.67
N LYS A 45 4.75 -8.32 1.27
CA LYS A 45 5.34 -6.97 1.28
C LYS A 45 5.22 -6.27 2.63
N ILE A 46 4.43 -6.80 3.56
CA ILE A 46 4.18 -6.12 4.85
C ILE A 46 5.49 -5.99 5.65
N ASP A 47 6.27 -7.06 5.73
CA ASP A 47 7.51 -7.06 6.51
C ASP A 47 8.51 -6.03 5.95
N ASP A 48 8.67 -5.99 4.63
CA ASP A 48 9.52 -5.01 3.94
C ASP A 48 9.07 -3.56 4.21
N ILE A 49 7.76 -3.30 4.20
CA ILE A 49 7.20 -1.98 4.49
C ILE A 49 7.46 -1.60 5.95
N ILE A 50 7.23 -2.52 6.90
CA ILE A 50 7.50 -2.27 8.32
C ILE A 50 8.97 -1.93 8.54
N ASP A 51 9.88 -2.68 7.92
CA ASP A 51 11.31 -2.42 8.03
C ASP A 51 11.72 -1.12 7.36
N SER A 52 11.06 -0.75 6.26
CA SER A 52 11.26 0.56 5.65
C SER A 52 10.89 1.67 6.64
N ILE A 53 9.82 1.55 7.43
CA ILE A 53 9.33 2.61 8.35
C ILE A 53 10.19 2.75 9.61
N LYS A 54 10.91 1.71 10.05
CA LYS A 54 11.66 1.70 11.32
C LYS A 54 12.81 2.71 11.43
N PHE A 55 13.15 3.45 10.37
CA PHE A 55 14.25 4.41 10.35
C PHE A 55 13.88 5.72 9.63
#